data_AF-A0A1C6SAE8-F1
#
_entry.id   AF-A0A1C6SAE8-F1
#
_cell.length_a   1.000
_cell.length_b   1.000
_cell.length_c   1.000
_cell.angle_alpha   90.00
_cell.angle_beta   90.00
_cell.angle_gamma   90.00
#
_symmetry.space_group_name_H-M   'P 1'
#
loop_
_entity.id
_entity.type
_entity.pdbx_description
1 polymer ?
#
loop_
_entity_poly.entity_id
_entity_poly.type
_entity_poly.pdbx_seq_one_letter_code
_entity_poly.pdbx_strand_id
1 'polypeptide(L)'
;MTTSHDYLNHHRAAHGPTHAPGSLRCPECGEPARTMPPRDWPLDGFAPRPATSHHDGTPLCPVPGPNGSQPSDPIGAPARLTTRAAGDS
;
A
#
# COMPACT_ATOMS: atom_id res chain seq x y z
N MET A 1 -20.63 -48.53 -5.93
CA MET A 1 -21.39 -47.42 -5.31
C MET A 1 -20.42 -46.68 -4.41
N THR A 2 -20.28 -45.39 -4.66
CA THR A 2 -19.37 -44.41 -4.03
C THR A 2 -19.68 -44.18 -2.56
N THR A 3 -18.66 -43.94 -1.74
CA THR A 3 -18.71 -42.92 -0.67
C THR A 3 -17.27 -42.55 -0.30
N SER A 4 -16.89 -41.36 -0.77
CA SER A 4 -15.74 -40.59 -0.34
C SER A 4 -15.90 -40.19 1.13
N HIS A 5 -14.88 -40.45 1.94
CA HIS A 5 -14.67 -39.69 3.18
C HIS A 5 -13.38 -38.89 3.02
N ASP A 6 -13.56 -37.75 2.34
CA ASP A 6 -12.82 -36.52 2.59
C ASP A 6 -13.06 -36.13 4.05
N TYR A 7 -11.99 -35.87 4.83
CA TYR A 7 -11.93 -35.00 6.04
C TYR A 7 -10.73 -35.39 6.92
N LEU A 8 -9.50 -35.11 6.48
CA LEU A 8 -8.39 -34.61 7.33
C LEU A 8 -7.08 -34.58 6.54
N ASN A 9 -6.78 -33.43 5.94
CA ASN A 9 -5.44 -32.82 5.82
C ASN A 9 -5.40 -31.86 4.62
N HIS A 10 -6.34 -30.91 4.59
CA HIS A 10 -6.10 -29.70 3.84
C HIS A 10 -5.13 -28.81 4.65
N HIS A 11 -3.89 -28.80 4.17
CA HIS A 11 -3.01 -27.64 4.08
C HIS A 11 -2.83 -26.81 5.36
N ARG A 12 -1.93 -27.25 6.26
CA ARG A 12 -1.09 -26.31 7.02
C ARG A 12 0.00 -25.78 6.09
N ALA A 13 -0.40 -25.06 5.04
CA ALA A 13 0.49 -24.10 4.41
C ALA A 13 0.54 -22.91 5.36
N ALA A 14 1.74 -22.58 5.82
CA ALA A 14 1.99 -21.43 6.66
C ALA A 14 1.37 -20.17 6.02
N HIS A 15 0.23 -19.73 6.55
CA HIS A 15 -0.21 -18.36 6.35
C HIS A 15 0.71 -17.49 7.22
N GLY A 16 1.87 -17.15 6.66
CA GLY A 16 2.61 -15.96 7.06
C GLY A 16 1.66 -14.76 7.07
N PRO A 17 2.01 -13.66 7.77
CA PRO A 17 1.07 -12.58 8.03
C PRO A 17 0.53 -12.04 6.71
N THR A 18 -0.70 -12.43 6.39
CA THR A 18 -1.46 -11.87 5.27
C THR A 18 -1.80 -10.45 5.68
N HIS A 19 -0.88 -9.52 5.44
CA HIS A 19 -1.20 -8.11 5.36
C HIS A 19 -2.32 -7.97 4.33
N ALA A 20 -3.45 -7.38 4.72
CA ALA A 20 -4.47 -7.02 3.75
C ALA A 20 -3.78 -6.21 2.62
N PRO A 21 -3.91 -6.63 1.36
CA PRO A 21 -3.35 -5.90 0.23
C PRO A 21 -4.02 -4.52 0.15
N GLY A 22 -3.23 -3.45 -0.03
CA GLY A 22 -3.74 -2.28 -0.75
C GLY A 22 -3.71 -0.88 -0.11
N SER A 23 -2.98 -0.62 0.99
CA SER A 23 -2.76 0.78 1.42
C SER A 23 -1.37 1.26 1.01
N LEU A 24 -1.30 2.30 0.16
CA LEU A 24 -0.05 2.96 -0.22
C LEU A 24 0.30 4.08 0.76
N ARG A 25 1.60 4.32 1.01
CA ARG A 25 2.11 5.42 1.84
C ARG A 25 3.33 6.09 1.22
N CYS A 26 3.53 7.37 1.53
CA CYS A 26 4.78 8.05 1.25
C CYS A 26 5.90 7.52 2.17
N PRO A 27 7.07 7.13 1.63
CA PRO A 27 8.18 6.66 2.46
C PRO A 27 8.82 7.77 3.31
N GLU A 28 8.75 9.03 2.88
CA GLU A 28 9.45 10.15 3.55
C GLU A 28 8.70 10.67 4.77
N CYS A 29 7.37 10.84 4.66
CA CYS A 29 6.53 11.40 5.73
C CYS A 29 5.59 10.38 6.37
N GLY A 30 5.43 9.19 5.77
CA GLY A 30 4.52 8.16 6.25
C GLY A 30 3.04 8.42 5.95
N GLU A 31 2.69 9.53 5.30
CA GLU A 31 1.30 9.89 4.99
C GLU A 31 0.64 8.91 4.03
N PRO A 32 -0.69 8.71 4.12
CA PRO A 32 -1.43 7.90 3.17
C PRO A 32 -1.33 8.43 1.74
N ALA A 33 -0.95 7.56 0.81
CA ALA A 33 -0.94 7.84 -0.62
C ALA A 33 -2.19 7.26 -1.30
N ARG A 34 -2.63 7.93 -2.36
CA ARG A 34 -3.79 7.55 -3.18
C ARG A 34 -3.33 7.26 -4.60
N THR A 35 -3.96 6.28 -5.27
CA THR A 35 -3.75 5.99 -6.69
C THR A 35 -4.48 6.99 -7.59
N MET A 36 -4.21 8.27 -7.37
CA MET A 36 -4.68 9.38 -8.16
C MET A 36 -3.53 10.34 -8.41
N PRO A 37 -3.44 10.94 -9.60
CA PRO A 37 -2.37 11.86 -9.90
C PRO A 37 -2.54 13.19 -9.14
N PRO A 38 -1.44 13.87 -8.79
CA PRO A 38 -1.50 15.13 -8.04
C PRO A 38 -2.17 16.23 -8.85
N ARG A 39 -2.93 17.12 -8.19
CA ARG A 39 -3.68 18.20 -8.84
C ARG A 39 -2.76 19.25 -9.43
N ASP A 40 -1.74 19.63 -8.66
CA ASP A 40 -0.81 20.69 -9.00
C ASP A 40 0.50 20.12 -9.58
N TRP A 41 0.42 19.53 -10.78
CA TRP A 41 1.58 19.05 -11.53
C TRP A 41 1.90 19.99 -12.70
N PRO A 42 3.15 20.47 -12.85
CA PRO A 42 3.50 21.33 -13.96
C PRO A 42 3.30 20.59 -15.28
N LEU A 43 2.41 21.12 -16.13
CA LEU A 43 2.11 20.55 -17.46
C LEU A 43 3.28 20.72 -18.44
N ASP A 44 4.13 21.73 -18.21
CA ASP A 44 5.27 22.08 -19.06
C ASP A 44 6.58 21.40 -18.63
N GLY A 45 6.55 20.67 -17.51
CA GLY A 45 7.69 19.91 -17.04
C GLY A 45 7.81 18.62 -17.85
N PHE A 46 8.95 18.38 -18.49
CA PHE A 46 9.27 17.12 -19.19
C PHE A 46 9.19 15.85 -18.31
N ALA A 47 8.81 15.98 -17.04
CA ALA A 47 8.66 14.88 -16.10
C ALA A 47 7.27 14.23 -16.21
N PRO A 48 7.18 12.89 -16.32
CA PRO A 48 5.91 12.19 -16.32
C PRO A 48 5.13 12.48 -15.05
N ARG A 49 3.82 12.72 -15.18
CA ARG A 49 2.93 12.96 -14.04
C ARG A 49 2.82 11.70 -13.19
N PRO A 50 3.09 11.77 -11.87
CA PRO A 50 2.95 10.62 -10.98
C PRO A 50 1.52 10.09 -10.98
N ALA A 51 1.38 8.77 -10.92
CA ALA A 51 0.06 8.12 -10.79
C ALA A 51 -0.50 8.21 -9.36
N THR A 52 0.32 8.62 -8.39
CA THR A 52 -0.05 8.68 -6.98
C THR A 52 0.22 10.06 -6.37
N SER A 53 -0.53 10.38 -5.33
CA SER A 53 -0.47 11.65 -4.61
C SER A 53 -0.76 11.45 -3.13
N HIS A 54 -0.40 12.43 -2.32
CA HIS A 54 -0.88 12.52 -0.95
C HIS A 54 -2.41 12.72 -0.93
N HIS A 55 -2.98 12.52 0.25
CA HIS A 55 -4.43 12.66 0.45
C HIS A 55 -4.97 14.05 0.09
N ASP A 56 -4.17 15.09 0.28
CA ASP A 56 -4.46 16.49 -0.06
C ASP A 56 -4.37 16.78 -1.57
N GLY A 57 -3.80 15.86 -2.36
CA GLY A 57 -3.63 15.98 -3.81
C GLY A 57 -2.30 16.59 -4.23
N THR A 58 -1.35 16.81 -3.31
CA THR A 58 0.01 17.18 -3.68
C THR A 58 0.82 15.96 -4.14
N PRO A 59 1.94 16.16 -4.86
CA PRO A 59 2.90 15.08 -5.10
C PRO A 59 3.40 14.49 -3.77
N LEU A 60 3.85 13.23 -3.81
CA LEU A 60 4.58 12.64 -2.68
C LEU A 60 5.87 13.41 -2.41
N CYS A 61 6.39 13.30 -1.18
CA CYS A 61 7.58 14.03 -0.77
C CYS A 61 8.75 13.79 -1.75
N PRO A 62 9.51 14.85 -2.08
CA PRO A 62 10.61 14.76 -3.02
C PRO A 62 11.77 13.95 -2.46
N VAL A 63 12.35 13.10 -3.29
CA VAL A 63 13.62 12.41 -3.08
C VAL A 63 14.65 12.90 -4.10
N PRO A 64 15.95 12.91 -3.78
CA PRO A 64 17.00 13.23 -4.75
C PRO A 64 16.98 12.22 -5.93
N GLY A 65 16.96 12.73 -7.15
CA GLY A 65 17.02 11.93 -8.38
C GLY A 65 17.97 12.52 -9.42
N PRO A 66 18.15 11.84 -10.57
CA PRO A 66 19.11 12.24 -11.61
C PRO A 66 18.88 13.64 -12.18
N ASN A 67 17.63 14.12 -12.16
CA ASN A 67 17.23 15.41 -12.71
C ASN A 67 16.86 16.43 -11.61
N GLY A 68 17.34 16.24 -10.39
CA GLY A 68 16.95 17.01 -9.20
C GLY A 68 15.93 16.27 -8.33
N SER A 69 15.19 17.01 -7.52
CA SER A 69 14.17 16.45 -6.65
C SER A 69 12.97 15.90 -7.43
N GLN A 70 12.64 14.63 -7.22
CA GLN A 70 11.50 13.94 -7.87
C GLN A 70 10.57 13.35 -6.79
N PRO A 71 9.25 13.24 -7.02
CA PRO A 71 8.37 12.60 -6.04
C PRO A 71 8.82 11.16 -5.76
N SER A 72 8.79 10.77 -4.48
CA SER A 72 9.02 9.38 -4.07
C SER A 72 7.98 8.43 -4.66
N ASP A 73 8.37 7.17 -4.88
CA ASP A 73 7.42 6.09 -5.16
C ASP A 73 6.72 5.65 -3.87
N PRO A 74 5.41 5.39 -3.92
CA PRO A 74 4.68 4.93 -2.74
C PRO A 74 5.09 3.51 -2.35
N ILE A 75 5.18 3.27 -1.04
CA ILE A 75 5.42 1.94 -0.48
C ILE A 75 4.10 1.31 0.00
N GLY A 76 3.99 -0.01 -0.12
CA GLY A 76 2.88 -0.76 0.47
C GLY A 76 2.96 -0.73 1.99
N ALA A 77 1.92 -0.24 2.65
CA ALA A 77 1.83 -0.27 4.10
C ALA A 77 1.31 -1.63 4.58
N PRO A 78 1.87 -2.16 5.68
CA PRO A 78 1.30 -3.33 6.34
C PRO A 78 -0.11 -3.00 6.82
N ALA A 79 -1.06 -3.90 6.55
CA ALA A 79 -2.39 -3.80 7.13
C ALA A 79 -2.31 -3.75 8.66
N ARG A 80 -2.91 -2.71 9.24
CA ARG A 80 -2.96 -2.55 10.69
C ARG A 80 -3.79 -3.69 11.27
N LEU A 81 -3.18 -4.62 12.00
CA LEU A 81 -3.91 -5.55 12.86
C LEU A 81 -4.66 -4.72 13.91
N THR A 82 -5.94 -4.44 13.69
CA THR A 82 -6.82 -4.06 14.79
C THR A 82 -7.14 -5.34 15.56
N THR A 83 -6.27 -5.68 16.51
CA THR A 83 -6.61 -6.66 17.54
C THR A 83 -7.78 -6.07 18.34
N ARG A 84 -9.01 -6.51 18.04
CA ARG A 84 -10.10 -6.35 19.01
C ARG A 84 -9.73 -7.23 20.18
N ALA A 85 -9.17 -6.62 21.22
CA ALA A 85 -9.06 -7.25 22.53
C ALA A 85 -10.49 -7.58 22.97
N ALA A 86 -10.90 -8.82 22.78
CA ALA A 86 -11.97 -9.40 23.56
C ALA A 86 -11.43 -9.49 25.00
N GLY A 87 -11.60 -8.41 25.76
CA GLY A 87 -11.89 -8.57 27.19
C GLY A 87 -13.26 -9.25 27.32
N ASP A 88 -13.68 -9.78 28.45
CA ASP A 88 -13.14 -9.92 29.80
C ASP A 88 -14.20 -10.76 30.53
N SER A 89 -13.77 -11.56 31.52
CA SER A 89 -14.57 -12.34 32.49
C SER A 89 -15.25 -13.63 32.04
#